data_AF-S7YFG8-F1
#
_entry.id   AF-S7YFG8-F1
#
_cell.length_a   1.000
_cell.length_b   1.000
_cell.length_c   1.000
_cell.angle_alpha   90.00
_cell.angle_beta   90.00
_cell.angle_gamma   90.00
#
_symmetry.space_group_name_H-M   'P 1'
#
loop_
_entity.id
_entity.type
_entity.pdbx_description
1 polymer ?
#
loop_
_entity_poly.entity_id
_entity_poly.type
_entity_poly.pdbx_seq_one_letter_code
_entity_poly.pdbx_strand_id
1 'polypeptide(L)'
;MTDLCYPSCEQPQTRRGQERRLALLICATDLFLERGYDAVSLDDIVHHAGGSKTSIYKYFGNKEGLFTAICDYRREVFFKDICLPY
;
A
#
# COMPACT_ATOMS: atom_id res chain seq x y z
N MET A 1 -19.05 -16.87 1.16
CA MET A 1 -18.68 -16.86 2.60
C MET A 1 -17.18 -17.13 2.71
N THR A 2 -16.28 -16.22 2.38
CA THR A 2 -16.26 -14.75 2.52
C THR A 2 -16.19 -14.05 1.18
N ASP A 3 -17.19 -13.20 0.90
CA ASP A 3 -17.02 -12.09 -0.01
C ASP A 3 -15.95 -11.16 0.58
N LEU A 4 -14.69 -11.35 0.18
CA LEU A 4 -13.68 -10.30 0.32
C LEU A 4 -13.99 -9.26 -0.74
N CYS A 5 -15.12 -8.56 -0.56
CA CYS A 5 -15.41 -7.33 -1.24
C CYS A 5 -14.43 -6.29 -0.67
N TYR A 6 -13.18 -6.34 -1.15
CA TYR A 6 -12.24 -5.26 -0.94
C TYR A 6 -12.92 -4.00 -1.50
N PRO A 7 -13.02 -2.90 -0.74
CA PRO A 7 -13.51 -1.66 -1.29
C PRO A 7 -12.67 -1.41 -2.54
N SER A 8 -13.32 -1.32 -3.71
CA SER A 8 -12.69 -1.22 -5.01
C SER A 8 -11.88 0.07 -5.03
N CYS A 9 -10.63 -0.05 -4.59
CA CYS A 9 -9.76 1.06 -4.36
C CYS A 9 -9.32 1.59 -5.72
N GLU A 10 -9.52 2.89 -5.95
CA GLU A 10 -9.33 3.46 -7.28
C GLU A 10 -7.84 3.44 -7.64
N GLN A 11 -7.52 2.78 -8.75
CA GLN A 11 -6.17 2.84 -9.29
C GLN A 11 -5.97 4.16 -10.03
N PRO A 12 -4.94 4.96 -9.69
CA PRO A 12 -4.66 6.21 -10.38
C PRO A 12 -4.30 5.95 -11.85
N GLN A 13 -4.97 6.69 -12.74
CA GLN A 13 -4.76 6.59 -14.19
C GLN A 13 -3.62 7.48 -14.70
N THR A 14 -3.25 8.50 -13.94
CA THR A 14 -2.16 9.42 -14.31
C THR A 14 -0.83 8.93 -13.74
N ARG A 15 0.27 9.18 -14.47
CA ARG A 15 1.63 8.85 -14.01
C ARG A 15 1.93 9.40 -12.61
N ARG A 16 1.60 10.68 -12.38
CA ARG A 16 1.76 11.33 -11.08
C ARG A 16 0.96 10.65 -9.97
N GLY A 17 -0.26 10.19 -10.28
CA GLY A 17 -1.08 9.45 -9.32
C GLY A 17 -0.48 8.09 -8.99
N GLN A 18 0.06 7.38 -9.97
CA GLN A 18 0.75 6.10 -9.79
C GLN A 18 2.01 6.25 -8.94
N GLU A 19 2.85 7.23 -9.24
CA GLU A 19 4.02 7.60 -8.44
C GLU A 19 3.61 7.92 -6.98
N ARG A 20 2.50 8.65 -6.80
CA ARG A 20 1.96 8.98 -5.48
C ARG A 20 1.50 7.74 -4.71
N ARG A 21 0.77 6.84 -5.36
CA ARG A 21 0.29 5.58 -4.77
C ARG A 21 1.48 4.71 -4.34
N LEU A 22 2.50 4.60 -5.19
CA LEU A 22 3.70 3.84 -4.90
C LEU A 22 4.48 4.44 -3.72
N ALA A 23 4.64 5.76 -3.65
CA ALA A 23 5.31 6.43 -2.54
C ALA A 23 4.63 6.19 -1.19
N LEU A 24 3.29 6.21 -1.15
CA LEU A 24 2.52 5.88 0.05
C LEU A 24 2.73 4.42 0.46
N LEU A 25 2.73 3.50 -0.51
CA LEU A 25 2.91 2.06 -0.25
C LEU A 25 4.30 1.75 0.31
N ILE A 26 5.36 2.31 -0.29
CA ILE A 26 6.75 2.12 0.16
C ILE A 26 6.93 2.69 1.56
N CYS A 27 6.53 3.94 1.78
CA CYS A 27 6.68 4.59 3.09
C CYS A 27 5.89 3.85 4.20
N ALA A 28 4.68 3.39 3.90
CA ALA A 28 3.92 2.57 4.84
C ALA A 28 4.62 1.24 5.15
N THR A 29 5.22 0.61 4.14
CA THR A 29 6.02 -0.62 4.31
C THR A 29 7.16 -0.38 5.30
N ASP A 30 7.94 0.68 5.10
CA ASP A 30 9.09 1.01 5.94
C ASP A 30 8.67 1.28 7.38
N LEU A 31 7.62 2.09 7.58
CA LEU A 31 7.12 2.42 8.91
C LEU A 31 6.55 1.19 9.63
N PHE A 32 5.79 0.33 8.93
CA PHE A 32 5.27 -0.90 9.52
C PHE A 32 6.38 -1.88 9.90
N LEU A 33 7.45 -1.97 9.11
CA LEU A 33 8.60 -2.82 9.43
C LEU A 33 9.43 -2.27 10.60
N GLU A 34 9.59 -0.94 10.69
CA GLU A 34 10.38 -0.29 11.74
C GLU A 34 9.66 -0.30 13.10
N ARG A 35 8.36 0.05 13.11
CA ARG A 35 7.62 0.37 14.35
C ARG A 35 6.52 -0.64 14.68
N GLY A 36 6.23 -1.57 13.77
CA GLY A 36 5.12 -2.50 13.87
C GLY A 36 3.80 -1.91 13.36
N TYR A 37 2.86 -2.80 13.01
CA TYR A 37 1.59 -2.41 12.40
C TYR A 37 0.77 -1.49 13.32
N ASP A 38 0.54 -1.88 14.58
CA ASP A 38 -0.37 -1.15 15.48
C ASP A 38 0.14 0.24 15.86
N ALA A 39 1.46 0.43 15.94
CA ALA A 39 2.07 1.69 16.35
C ALA A 39 2.06 2.79 15.26
N VAL A 40 1.72 2.44 14.01
CA VAL A 40 1.74 3.38 12.88
C VAL A 40 0.32 3.78 12.50
N SER A 41 0.04 5.08 12.48
CA SER A 41 -1.22 5.64 12.02
C SER A 41 -1.17 6.01 10.53
N LEU A 42 -2.35 6.21 9.92
CA LEU A 42 -2.43 6.76 8.57
C LEU A 42 -1.90 8.21 8.49
N ASP A 43 -1.93 8.97 9.60
CA ASP A 43 -1.32 10.29 9.66
C ASP A 43 0.21 10.21 9.59
N ASP A 44 0.82 9.27 10.31
CA ASP A 44 2.27 9.10 10.30
C ASP A 44 2.79 8.84 8.88
N ILE A 45 2.06 8.00 8.14
CA ILE A 45 2.36 7.66 6.75
C ILE A 45 2.24 8.89 5.85
N VAL A 46 1.17 9.69 6.00
CA VAL A 46 1.00 10.93 5.24
C VAL A 46 2.07 11.96 5.60
N HIS A 47 2.48 12.02 6.87
CA HIS A 47 3.52 12.94 7.30
C HIS A 47 4.88 12.60 6.68
N HIS A 48 5.24 11.31 6.60
CA HIS A 48 6.52 10.87 6.05
C HIS A 48 6.52 10.81 4.52
N ALA A 49 5.46 10.29 3.89
CA ALA A 49 5.36 10.18 2.44
C ALA A 49 4.90 11.49 1.76
N GLY A 50 4.37 12.44 2.53
CA GLY A 50 3.61 13.60 2.05
C GLY A 50 2.14 13.29 1.70
N GLY A 51 1.52 14.17 0.92
CA GLY A 51 0.17 13.95 0.39
C GLY A 51 -0.93 14.18 1.43
N SER A 52 -2.02 13.41 1.36
CA SER A 52 -3.17 13.56 2.24
C SER A 52 -3.81 12.23 2.61
N LYS A 53 -4.46 12.17 3.78
CA LYS A 53 -5.29 11.04 4.20
C LYS A 53 -6.32 10.66 3.14
N THR A 54 -6.94 11.64 2.49
CA THR A 54 -7.89 11.42 1.39
C THR A 54 -7.29 10.57 0.27
N SER A 55 -6.00 10.77 -0.04
CA SER A 55 -5.31 9.96 -1.04
C SER A 55 -5.19 8.49 -0.60
N ILE A 56 -4.92 8.25 0.69
CA ILE A 56 -4.88 6.87 1.23
C ILE A 56 -6.25 6.23 1.16
N TYR A 57 -7.29 6.90 1.66
CA TYR A 57 -8.67 6.40 1.60
C TYR A 57 -9.09 6.10 0.15
N LYS A 58 -8.73 6.96 -0.79
CA LYS A 58 -9.00 6.77 -2.22
C LYS A 58 -8.31 5.53 -2.81
N TYR A 59 -7.02 5.35 -2.53
CA TYR A 59 -6.19 4.32 -3.17
C TYR A 59 -6.16 2.97 -2.45
N PHE A 60 -6.54 2.94 -1.17
CA PHE A 60 -6.36 1.77 -0.31
C PHE A 60 -7.55 1.51 0.62
N GLY A 61 -8.52 2.42 0.70
CA GLY A 61 -9.72 2.25 1.54
C GLY A 61 -9.44 2.52 3.01
N ASN A 62 -8.65 1.69 3.68
CA ASN A 62 -8.33 1.84 5.11
C ASN A 62 -6.90 1.33 5.40
N LYS A 63 -6.50 1.29 6.68
CA LYS A 63 -5.18 0.81 7.10
C LYS A 63 -4.96 -0.67 6.75
N GLU A 64 -5.99 -1.49 6.87
CA GLU A 64 -5.95 -2.92 6.50
C GLU A 64 -5.79 -3.08 4.98
N GLY A 65 -6.55 -2.33 4.18
CA GLY A 65 -6.45 -2.36 2.72
C GLY A 65 -5.11 -1.83 2.20
N LEU A 66 -4.49 -0.86 2.90
CA LEU A 66 -3.11 -0.46 2.63
C LEU A 66 -2.13 -1.60 2.93
N PHE A 67 -2.31 -2.29 4.05
CA PHE A 67 -1.47 -3.44 4.40
C PHE A 67 -1.61 -4.60 3.41
N THR A 68 -2.84 -4.93 2.99
CA THR A 68 -3.07 -5.93 1.94
C THR A 68 -2.38 -5.53 0.64
N ALA A 69 -2.50 -4.27 0.23
CA ALA A 69 -1.83 -3.78 -0.98
C ALA A 69 -0.30 -3.92 -0.90
N ILE A 70 0.28 -3.74 0.30
CA ILE A 70 1.71 -4.00 0.54
C ILE A 70 2.02 -5.50 0.37
N CYS A 71 1.22 -6.38 0.97
CA CYS A 71 1.39 -7.83 0.82
C CYS A 71 1.31 -8.25 -0.66
N ASP A 72 0.34 -7.74 -1.40
CA ASP A 72 0.17 -8.02 -2.83
C ASP A 72 1.37 -7.53 -3.65
N TYR A 73 1.79 -6.28 -3.43
CA TYR A 73 2.96 -5.71 -4.09
C TYR A 73 4.24 -6.50 -3.80
N ARG A 74 4.49 -6.84 -2.53
CA ARG A 74 5.68 -7.63 -2.15
C ARG A 74 5.62 -9.03 -2.71
N ARG A 75 4.44 -9.65 -2.78
CA ARG A 75 4.23 -10.97 -3.41
C ARG A 75 4.67 -10.91 -4.87
N GLU A 76 4.15 -9.95 -5.63
CA GLU A 76 4.48 -9.78 -7.06
C GLU A 76 5.96 -9.53 -7.30
N VAL A 77 6.57 -8.62 -6.53
CA VAL A 77 8.00 -8.29 -6.66
C VAL A 77 8.87 -9.50 -6.31
N PHE A 78 8.58 -10.17 -5.19
CA PHE A 78 9.35 -11.33 -4.76
C PHE A 78 9.31 -12.47 -5.79
N PHE A 79 8.13 -12.79 -6.34
CA PHE A 79 8.01 -13.85 -7.33
C PHE A 79 8.60 -13.49 -8.69
N LYS A 80 8.66 -12.21 -9.06
CA LYS A 80 9.30 -11.79 -10.31
C LYS A 80 10.79 -12.14 -10.35
N ASP A 81 11.46 -12.02 -9.21
CA ASP A 81 12.89 -12.29 -9.09
C ASP A 81 13.19 -13.78 -8.86
N ILE A 82 12.18 -14.55 -8.45
CA ILE A 82 12.25 -16.01 -8.42
C ILE A 82 11.85 -16.54 -9.81
N CYS A 83 12.70 -16.28 -10.78
CA CYS A 83 12.74 -17.09 -11.99
C CYS A 83 13.18 -18.50 -11.55
N LEU A 84 12.22 -19.41 -11.33
CA LEU A 84 12.51 -20.82 -11.07
C LEU A 84 13.07 -21.43 -12.37
N PRO A 85 14.32 -21.91 -12.38
CA PRO A 85 14.83 -22.70 -13.48
C PRO A 85 14.24 -24.11 -13.36
N TYR A 86 13.02 -24.30 -13.86
CA TYR A 86 12.49 -25.61 -14.23
C TYR A 86 11.66 -25.49 -15.49
#